data_AF-A0A8C8AJJ0-F1
#
_entry.id   AF-A0A8C8AJJ0-F1
#
_cell.length_a   1.000
_cell.length_b   1.000
_cell.length_c   1.000
_cell.angle_alpha   90.00
_cell.angle_beta   90.00
_cell.angle_gamma   90.00
#
_symmetry.space_group_name_H-M   'P 1'
#
loop_
_entity.id
_entity.type
_entity.pdbx_description
1 polymer ?
#
loop_
_entity_poly.entity_id
_entity_poly.type
_entity_poly.pdbx_seq_one_letter_code
_entity_poly.pdbx_strand_id
1 'polypeptide(L)'
;CCERRDFRLTRLLLEGGAYINEGNAAGQTPLMAACRAGYADPPEQPRMVRYLLENGADPNIPDKTGKTALMHACAERAGPAVAAVLLAHGADPSARDYAGASALVYAINRGDRETLQ
;
A
#
# COMPACT_ATOMS: atom_id res chain seq x y z
N CYS A 1 -8.91 -13.31 14.99
CA CYS A 1 -10.33 -12.87 15.10
C CYS A 1 -10.54 -11.38 14.80
N CYS A 2 -9.50 -10.56 14.66
CA CYS A 2 -9.66 -9.14 14.31
C CYS A 2 -9.58 -8.87 12.80
N GLU A 3 -8.97 -9.75 12.00
CA GLU A 3 -8.56 -9.41 10.63
C GLU A 3 -9.70 -9.33 9.60
N ARG A 4 -10.84 -10.01 9.82
CA ARG A 4 -12.02 -9.93 8.92
C ARG A 4 -12.83 -8.64 9.07
N ARG A 5 -12.55 -7.86 10.11
CA ARG A 5 -13.36 -6.69 10.48
C ARG A 5 -12.94 -5.45 9.70
N ASP A 6 -11.69 -5.40 9.26
CA ASP A 6 -11.11 -4.20 8.64
C ASP A 6 -11.44 -4.11 7.14
N PHE A 7 -11.55 -5.23 6.40
CA PHE A 7 -11.98 -5.17 5.00
C PHE A 7 -13.39 -4.56 4.84
N ARG A 8 -14.34 -5.02 5.68
CA ARG A 8 -15.70 -4.48 5.69
C ARG A 8 -15.73 -3.04 6.19
N LEU A 9 -14.88 -2.68 7.16
CA LEU A 9 -14.78 -1.33 7.66
C LEU A 9 -14.26 -0.36 6.59
N THR A 10 -13.20 -0.74 5.84
CA THR A 10 -12.68 0.06 4.72
C THR A 10 -13.74 0.26 3.65
N ARG A 11 -14.51 -0.78 3.31
CA ARG A 11 -15.60 -0.68 2.35
C ARG A 11 -16.72 0.24 2.84
N LEU A 12 -17.13 0.12 4.11
CA LEU A 12 -18.13 0.98 4.74
C LEU A 12 -17.67 2.44 4.84
N LEU A 13 -16.39 2.69 5.13
CA LEU A 13 -15.83 4.04 5.18
C LEU A 13 -15.85 4.68 3.80
N LEU A 14 -15.49 3.92 2.75
CA LEU A 14 -15.55 4.38 1.36
C LEU A 14 -16.99 4.65 0.91
N GLU A 15 -17.93 3.76 1.20
CA GLU A 15 -19.37 3.98 0.91
C GLU A 15 -19.95 5.14 1.74
N GLY A 16 -19.39 5.42 2.91
CA GLY A 16 -19.74 6.55 3.77
C GLY A 16 -19.16 7.90 3.33
N GLY A 17 -18.43 7.95 2.21
CA GLY A 17 -17.85 9.19 1.67
C GLY A 17 -16.49 9.57 2.27
N ALA A 18 -15.77 8.63 2.90
CA ALA A 18 -14.39 8.87 3.30
C ALA A 18 -13.53 9.11 2.06
N TYR A 19 -12.73 10.17 2.10
CA TYR A 19 -11.82 10.51 1.01
C TYR A 19 -10.72 9.45 0.88
N ILE A 20 -10.72 8.71 -0.22
CA ILE A 20 -9.81 7.58 -0.45
C ILE A 20 -8.31 7.95 -0.47
N ASN A 21 -8.03 9.24 -0.66
CA ASN A 21 -6.67 9.80 -0.69
C ASN A 21 -6.33 10.62 0.56
N GLU A 22 -7.24 10.74 1.53
CA GLU A 22 -6.98 11.48 2.75
C GLU A 22 -6.06 10.68 3.68
N GLY A 23 -4.95 11.29 4.05
CA GLY A 23 -3.98 10.69 4.95
C GLY A 23 -4.42 10.83 6.42
N ASN A 24 -4.08 9.85 7.24
CA ASN A 24 -4.20 9.96 8.69
C ASN A 24 -3.22 11.01 9.28
N ALA A 25 -3.11 11.12 10.60
CA ALA A 25 -2.18 12.04 11.26
C ALA A 25 -0.69 11.82 10.88
N ALA A 26 -0.32 10.67 10.33
CA ALA A 26 1.02 10.37 9.80
C ALA A 26 1.15 10.60 8.28
N GLY A 27 0.09 11.11 7.62
CA GLY A 27 0.01 11.27 6.17
C GLY A 27 -0.22 9.95 5.42
N GLN A 28 -0.56 8.87 6.12
CA GLN A 28 -0.73 7.58 5.49
C GLN A 28 -2.12 7.46 4.88
N THR A 29 -2.18 7.19 3.58
CA THR A 29 -3.44 6.97 2.86
C THR A 29 -4.01 5.58 3.15
N PRO A 30 -5.31 5.35 2.92
CA PRO A 30 -5.93 4.03 2.98
C PRO A 30 -5.19 2.97 2.16
N LEU A 31 -4.64 3.35 1.01
CA LEU A 31 -3.85 2.47 0.15
C LEU A 31 -2.55 2.01 0.82
N MET A 32 -1.85 2.90 1.54
CA MET A 32 -0.67 2.53 2.33
C MET A 32 -1.02 1.61 3.50
N ALA A 33 -2.17 1.84 4.14
CA ALA A 33 -2.65 0.96 5.20
C ALA A 33 -2.93 -0.46 4.67
N ALA A 34 -3.53 -0.59 3.48
CA ALA A 34 -3.78 -1.88 2.84
C ALA A 34 -2.49 -2.67 2.52
N CYS A 35 -1.36 -1.97 2.30
CA CYS A 35 -0.07 -2.59 2.02
C CYS A 35 0.64 -3.15 3.27
N ARG A 36 0.17 -2.87 4.48
CA ARG A 36 0.73 -3.46 5.70
C ARG A 36 0.26 -4.90 5.87
N ALA A 37 1.19 -5.85 6.00
CA ALA A 37 0.92 -7.30 6.01
C ALA A 37 0.02 -7.81 7.16
N GLY A 38 -0.32 -6.96 8.13
CA GLY A 38 -1.20 -7.32 9.25
C GLY A 38 -2.70 -7.14 9.02
N TYR A 39 -3.15 -6.62 7.86
CA TYR A 39 -4.53 -6.19 7.66
C TYR A 39 -5.43 -7.17 6.91
N ALA A 40 -4.90 -8.25 6.32
CA ALA A 40 -5.68 -9.22 5.57
C ALA A 40 -5.00 -10.59 5.51
N ASP A 41 -5.78 -11.65 5.31
CA ASP A 41 -5.25 -12.94 4.87
C ASP A 41 -4.39 -12.71 3.59
N PRO A 42 -3.24 -13.38 3.42
CA PRO A 42 -2.35 -13.20 2.26
C PRO A 42 -3.05 -13.16 0.88
N PRO A 43 -4.10 -13.95 0.59
CA PRO A 43 -4.82 -13.88 -0.68
C PRO A 43 -5.76 -12.66 -0.85
N GLU A 44 -6.16 -11.98 0.22
CA GLU A 44 -7.13 -10.87 0.17
C GLU A 44 -6.47 -9.49 0.08
N GLN A 45 -5.21 -9.37 0.49
CA GLN A 45 -4.45 -8.13 0.42
C GLN A 45 -4.38 -7.52 -1.00
N PRO A 46 -3.98 -8.27 -2.06
CA PRO A 46 -3.96 -7.71 -3.42
C PRO A 46 -5.35 -7.33 -3.93
N ARG A 47 -6.42 -8.00 -3.47
CA ARG A 47 -7.80 -7.63 -3.82
C ARG A 47 -8.20 -6.30 -3.21
N MET A 48 -7.84 -6.05 -1.94
CA MET A 48 -8.11 -4.77 -1.29
C MET A 48 -7.36 -3.63 -1.99
N VAL A 49 -6.07 -3.83 -2.30
CA VAL A 49 -5.25 -2.83 -3.00
C VAL A 49 -5.85 -2.51 -4.37
N ARG A 50 -6.25 -3.54 -5.13
CA ARG A 50 -6.98 -3.34 -6.41
C ARG A 50 -8.25 -2.53 -6.22
N TYR A 51 -9.09 -2.91 -5.25
CA TYR A 51 -10.35 -2.22 -5.00
C TYR A 51 -10.14 -0.73 -4.72
N LEU A 52 -9.14 -0.39 -3.90
CA LEU A 52 -8.82 1.00 -3.59
C LEU A 52 -8.35 1.76 -4.84
N LEU A 53 -7.48 1.17 -5.65
CA LEU A 53 -7.00 1.78 -6.89
C LEU A 53 -8.12 1.96 -7.92
N GLU A 54 -9.03 0.99 -8.05
CA GLU A 54 -10.22 1.07 -8.90
C GLU A 54 -11.20 2.15 -8.44
N ASN A 55 -11.21 2.50 -7.14
CA ASN A 55 -11.99 3.59 -6.57
C ASN A 55 -11.25 4.95 -6.60
N GLY A 56 -10.12 5.06 -7.29
CA GLY A 56 -9.39 6.33 -7.48
C GLY A 56 -8.36 6.65 -6.40
N ALA A 57 -7.88 5.65 -5.64
CA ALA A 57 -6.71 5.81 -4.80
C ALA A 57 -5.47 6.14 -5.65
N ASP A 58 -4.71 7.15 -5.26
CA ASP A 58 -3.45 7.51 -5.91
C ASP A 58 -2.27 6.82 -5.17
N PRO A 59 -1.52 5.92 -5.86
CA PRO A 59 -0.38 5.22 -5.27
C PRO A 59 0.86 6.08 -5.04
N ASN A 60 0.91 7.28 -5.64
CA ASN A 60 2.08 8.16 -5.62
C ASN A 60 2.04 9.20 -4.51
N ILE A 61 0.94 9.28 -3.76
CA ILE A 61 0.85 10.18 -2.60
C ILE A 61 1.94 9.77 -1.59
N PRO A 62 2.84 10.69 -1.18
CA PRO A 62 3.81 10.43 -0.14
C PRO A 62 3.21 10.68 1.24
N ASP A 63 3.61 9.86 2.23
CA ASP A 63 3.31 10.13 3.64
C ASP A 63 4.24 11.21 4.21
N LYS A 64 4.13 11.51 5.52
CA LYS A 64 4.99 12.50 6.18
C LYS A 64 6.49 12.15 6.19
N THR A 65 6.86 10.92 5.84
CA THR A 65 8.25 10.47 5.70
C THR A 65 8.71 10.43 4.23
N GLY A 66 7.83 10.79 3.30
CA GLY A 66 8.08 10.71 1.86
C GLY A 66 7.79 9.32 1.26
N LYS A 67 7.22 8.39 2.03
CA LYS A 67 6.97 7.03 1.56
C LYS A 67 5.69 6.92 0.76
N THR A 68 5.76 6.28 -0.40
CA THR A 68 4.61 5.95 -1.25
C THR A 68 4.01 4.59 -0.92
N ALA A 69 2.85 4.26 -1.49
CA ALA A 69 2.21 2.95 -1.28
C ALA A 69 3.12 1.78 -1.66
N LEU A 70 3.89 1.93 -2.75
CA LEU A 70 4.83 0.90 -3.21
C LEU A 70 5.99 0.69 -2.22
N MET A 71 6.52 1.75 -1.62
CA MET A 71 7.55 1.64 -0.58
C MET A 71 7.02 0.91 0.65
N HIS A 72 5.79 1.20 1.07
CA HIS A 72 5.14 0.47 2.17
C HIS A 72 4.94 -1.01 1.83
N ALA A 73 4.49 -1.34 0.60
CA ALA A 73 4.35 -2.72 0.16
C ALA A 73 5.67 -3.51 0.22
N CYS A 74 6.78 -2.91 -0.23
CA CYS A 74 8.11 -3.50 -0.14
C CYS A 74 8.63 -3.57 1.31
N ALA A 75 8.40 -2.53 2.11
CA ALA A 75 8.84 -2.48 3.50
C ALA A 75 8.10 -3.49 4.39
N GLU A 76 6.85 -3.83 4.07
CA GLU A 76 6.00 -4.69 4.90
C GLU A 76 5.84 -6.11 4.33
N ARG A 77 6.54 -6.44 3.24
CA ARG A 77 6.46 -7.74 2.57
C ARG A 77 5.04 -8.12 2.16
N ALA A 78 4.32 -7.17 1.55
CA ALA A 78 2.97 -7.38 1.02
C ALA A 78 2.92 -8.41 -0.14
N GLY A 79 4.09 -8.85 -0.62
CA GLY A 79 4.25 -9.85 -1.66
C GLY A 79 4.24 -9.27 -3.07
N PRO A 80 4.74 -10.03 -4.06
CA PRO A 80 4.90 -9.58 -5.44
C PRO A 80 3.57 -9.23 -6.12
N ALA A 81 2.48 -9.88 -5.73
CA ALA A 81 1.15 -9.58 -6.27
C ALA A 81 0.69 -8.15 -5.95
N VAL A 82 0.94 -7.66 -4.73
CA VAL A 82 0.56 -6.29 -4.33
C VAL A 82 1.42 -5.27 -5.07
N ALA A 83 2.73 -5.51 -5.15
CA ALA A 83 3.65 -4.65 -5.91
C ALA A 83 3.26 -4.58 -7.39
N ALA A 84 2.93 -5.72 -8.01
CA ALA A 84 2.49 -5.78 -9.40
C ALA A 84 1.19 -4.99 -9.63
N VAL A 85 0.23 -5.08 -8.72
CA VAL A 85 -1.02 -4.29 -8.79
C VAL A 85 -0.71 -2.79 -8.70
N LEU A 86 0.11 -2.36 -7.75
CA LEU A 86 0.47 -0.94 -7.61
C LEU A 86 1.16 -0.39 -8.87
N LEU A 87 2.12 -1.14 -9.42
CA LEU A 87 2.80 -0.78 -10.66
C LEU A 87 1.84 -0.72 -11.86
N ALA A 88 0.92 -1.69 -11.96
CA ALA A 88 -0.09 -1.71 -13.02
C ALA A 88 -1.03 -0.49 -12.98
N HIS A 89 -1.22 0.11 -11.81
CA HIS A 89 -2.03 1.31 -11.60
C HIS A 89 -1.19 2.60 -11.50
N GLY A 90 0.05 2.59 -11.99
CA GLY A 90 0.86 3.80 -12.17
C GLY A 90 1.66 4.24 -10.93
N ALA A 91 1.93 3.33 -9.99
CA ALA A 91 2.88 3.61 -8.91
C ALA A 91 4.29 3.82 -9.48
N ASP A 92 4.98 4.88 -9.03
CA ASP A 92 6.34 5.19 -9.45
C ASP A 92 7.37 4.39 -8.61
N PRO A 93 8.10 3.42 -9.21
CA PRO A 93 9.16 2.69 -8.51
C PRO A 93 10.43 3.51 -8.28
N SER A 94 10.59 4.62 -9.01
CA SER A 94 11.74 5.52 -8.90
C SER A 94 11.58 6.57 -7.81
N ALA A 95 10.37 6.71 -7.26
CA ALA A 95 10.10 7.58 -6.13
C ALA A 95 11.07 7.28 -4.97
N ARG A 96 11.45 8.34 -4.25
CA ARG A 96 12.36 8.28 -3.10
C ARG A 96 11.72 8.98 -1.92
N ASP A 97 11.86 8.37 -0.75
CA ASP A 97 11.46 8.99 0.50
C ASP A 97 12.44 10.09 0.93
N TYR A 98 12.16 10.74 2.07
CA TYR A 98 13.03 11.80 2.58
C TYR A 98 14.39 11.31 3.08
N ALA A 99 14.57 10.00 3.24
CA ALA A 99 15.86 9.38 3.52
C ALA A 99 16.62 9.00 2.23
N GLY A 100 16.03 9.23 1.05
CA GLY A 100 16.60 8.86 -0.25
C GLY A 100 16.42 7.39 -0.62
N ALA A 101 15.66 6.62 0.16
CA ALA A 101 15.37 5.22 -0.10
C ALA A 101 14.21 5.09 -1.10
N SER A 102 14.39 4.24 -2.11
CA SER A 102 13.31 3.86 -3.04
C SER A 102 12.65 2.56 -2.60
N ALA A 103 11.53 2.20 -3.24
CA ALA A 103 10.86 0.92 -3.00
C ALA A 103 11.81 -0.28 -3.14
N LEU A 104 12.74 -0.22 -4.11
CA LEU A 104 13.77 -1.23 -4.32
C LEU A 104 14.72 -1.37 -3.11
N VAL A 105 15.14 -0.25 -2.51
CA VAL A 105 16.01 -0.26 -1.33
C VAL A 105 15.31 -0.94 -0.15
N TYR A 106 14.01 -0.71 0.01
CA TYR A 106 13.20 -1.37 1.04
C TYR A 106 13.08 -2.88 0.80
N ALA A 107 12.82 -3.32 -0.44
CA ALA A 107 12.75 -4.74 -0.79
C ALA A 107 14.08 -5.46 -0.52
N ILE A 108 15.21 -4.84 -0.89
CA ILE A 108 16.55 -5.38 -0.65
C ILE A 108 16.85 -5.47 0.86
N ASN A 109 16.60 -4.41 1.63
CA ASN A 109 16.87 -4.39 3.07
C ASN A 109 16.05 -5.42 3.86
N ARG A 110 14.85 -5.75 3.38
CA ARG A 110 13.99 -6.79 3.98
C ARG A 110 14.32 -8.21 3.53
N GLY A 111 15.21 -8.39 2.54
CA GLY A 111 15.55 -9.69 1.97
C GLY A 111 14.45 -10.29 1.10
N ASP A 112 13.53 -9.45 0.61
CA ASP A 112 12.37 -9.87 -0.18
C ASP A 112 12.79 -10.05 -1.65
N ARG A 113 13.51 -11.15 -1.94
CA ARG A 113 14.05 -11.43 -3.29
C ARG A 113 12.96 -11.76 -4.31
N GLU A 114 11.78 -12.18 -3.85
CA GLU A 114 10.65 -12.54 -4.73
C GLU A 114 9.93 -11.32 -5.30
N THR A 115 9.99 -10.17 -4.64
CA THR A 115 9.48 -8.89 -5.18
C THR A 115 10.44 -8.23 -6.16
N LEU A 116 11.67 -8.75 -6.30
CA LEU A 116 12.71 -8.25 -7.21
C LEU A 116 12.81 -9.00 -8.54
N GLN A 117 12.04 -10.09 -8.72
CA GLN A 117 12.10 -10.99 -9.87
C GLN A 117 10.91 -10.76 -10.81
#